data_AF-X1P3V7-F1
#
_entry.id   AF-X1P3V7-F1
#
_cell.length_a   1.000
_cell.length_b   1.000
_cell.length_c   1.000
_cell.angle_alpha   90.00
_cell.angle_beta   90.00
_cell.angle_gamma   90.00
#
_symmetry.space_group_name_H-M   'P 1'
#
loop_
_entity.id
_entity.type
_entity.pdbx_description
1 polymer ?
#
loop_
_entity_poly.entity_id
_entity_poly.type
_entity_poly.pdbx_seq_one_letter_code
_entity_poly.pdbx_strand_id
1 'polypeptide(L)'
;MIIQNNPDLQAMDYEIEAARNTEKLAKKKSYPNFGIGVGYIDTAHARASGVDDSGKDPIIAMFSLTLPIWADNYKAAQRQARAQLYQKTHETMFLPYYLP
;
A
#
# COMPACT_ATOMS: atom_id res chain seq x y z
N MET A 1 -0.64 -30.58 21.46
CA MET A 1 -1.61 -29.47 21.30
C MET A 1 -1.17 -28.16 21.95
N ILE A 2 0.09 -27.99 22.42
CA ILE A 2 0.51 -26.78 23.15
C ILE A 2 1.03 -25.67 22.22
N ILE A 3 1.43 -26.00 20.99
CA ILE A 3 2.06 -25.07 20.04
C ILE A 3 1.04 -24.07 19.44
N GLN A 4 -0.24 -24.43 19.35
CA GLN A 4 -1.25 -23.58 18.68
C GLN A 4 -1.84 -22.47 19.55
N ASN A 5 -1.69 -22.55 20.89
CA ASN A 5 -2.31 -21.62 21.84
C ASN A 5 -1.26 -20.77 22.59
N ASN A 6 -0.03 -20.68 22.11
CA ASN A 6 0.97 -19.78 22.67
C ASN A 6 0.87 -18.41 21.98
N PRO A 7 0.47 -17.33 22.69
CA PRO A 7 0.34 -15.99 22.11
C PRO A 7 1.64 -15.45 21.51
N ASP A 8 2.80 -15.83 22.07
CA ASP A 8 4.10 -15.34 21.58
C ASP A 8 4.46 -15.96 20.23
N LEU A 9 4.16 -17.26 20.05
CA LEU A 9 4.36 -17.93 18.76
C LEU A 9 3.41 -17.37 17.70
N GLN A 10 2.15 -17.09 18.08
CA GLN A 10 1.19 -16.44 17.19
C GLN A 10 1.63 -15.03 16.78
N ALA A 11 2.18 -14.25 17.72
CA ALA A 11 2.71 -12.93 17.42
C ALA A 11 3.85 -13.00 16.41
N MET A 12 4.78 -13.97 16.55
CA MET A 12 5.86 -14.20 15.57
C MET A 12 5.34 -14.59 14.19
N ASP A 13 4.32 -15.44 14.12
CA ASP A 13 3.68 -15.81 12.86
C ASP A 13 3.09 -14.58 12.16
N TYR A 14 2.42 -13.69 12.91
CA TYR A 14 1.91 -12.42 12.37
C TYR A 14 3.04 -11.49 11.91
N GLU A 15 4.17 -11.43 12.61
CA GLU A 15 5.33 -10.66 12.17
C GLU A 15 5.90 -11.17 10.85
N ILE A 16 6.02 -12.50 10.69
CA ILE A 16 6.45 -13.12 9.43
C ILE A 16 5.45 -12.82 8.32
N GLU A 17 4.15 -12.90 8.59
CA GLU A 17 3.11 -12.60 7.62
C GLU A 17 3.17 -11.13 7.17
N ALA A 18 3.33 -10.20 8.11
CA ALA A 18 3.51 -8.78 7.82
C ALA A 18 4.76 -8.53 6.96
N ALA A 19 5.88 -9.19 7.27
CA ALA A 19 7.10 -9.09 6.46
C ALA A 19 6.90 -9.66 5.05
N ARG A 20 6.15 -10.75 4.91
CA ARG A 20 5.81 -11.36 3.61
C ARG A 20 4.91 -10.43 2.78
N ASN A 21 3.94 -9.79 3.40
CA ASN A 21 3.07 -8.81 2.74
C ASN A 21 3.86 -7.56 2.33
N THR A 22 4.87 -7.17 3.11
CA THR A 22 5.81 -6.10 2.76
C THR A 22 6.65 -6.45 1.52
N GLU A 23 7.16 -7.69 1.40
CA GLU A 23 7.89 -8.14 0.20
C GLU A 23 7.01 -8.13 -1.05
N LYS A 24 5.77 -8.61 -0.92
CA LYS A 24 4.76 -8.55 -2.00
C LYS A 24 4.43 -7.11 -2.39
N LEU A 25 4.28 -6.21 -1.41
CA LEU A 25 4.01 -4.80 -1.66
C LEU A 25 5.19 -4.12 -2.38
N ALA A 26 6.43 -4.39 -1.95
CA ALA A 26 7.62 -3.85 -2.61
C ALA A 26 7.74 -4.29 -4.08
N LYS A 27 7.35 -5.52 -4.40
CA LYS A 27 7.20 -5.99 -5.78
C LYS A 27 6.10 -5.24 -6.53
N LYS A 28 4.94 -5.03 -5.91
CA LYS A 28 3.82 -4.31 -6.55
C LYS A 28 4.13 -2.83 -6.83
N LYS A 29 4.93 -2.18 -5.98
CA LYS A 29 5.34 -0.78 -6.16
C LYS A 29 6.21 -0.52 -7.40
N SER A 30 6.81 -1.55 -8.01
CA SER A 30 7.55 -1.37 -9.27
C SER A 30 6.67 -1.37 -10.52
N TYR A 31 5.35 -1.56 -10.38
CA TYR A 31 4.41 -1.43 -11.49
C TYR A 31 3.82 -0.02 -11.54
N PRO A 32 3.35 0.42 -12.71
CA PRO A 32 2.52 1.61 -12.81
C PRO A 32 1.34 1.57 -11.85
N ASN A 33 1.05 2.71 -11.22
CA ASN A 33 -0.16 2.89 -10.42
C ASN A 33 -1.16 3.72 -11.22
N PHE A 34 -2.45 3.41 -11.11
CA PHE A 34 -3.52 4.18 -11.73
C PHE A 34 -4.50 4.66 -10.66
N GLY A 35 -5.08 5.83 -10.88
CA GLY A 35 -6.08 6.41 -9.99
C GLY A 35 -7.29 6.91 -10.78
N ILE A 36 -8.44 6.87 -10.13
CA ILE A 36 -9.67 7.47 -10.63
C ILE A 36 -10.18 8.38 -9.52
N GLY A 37 -10.57 9.60 -9.88
CA GLY A 37 -11.10 10.60 -8.95
C GLY A 37 -12.38 11.22 -9.51
N VAL A 38 -13.22 11.73 -8.62
CA VAL A 38 -14.38 12.54 -9.00
C VAL A 38 -14.38 13.81 -8.14
N GLY A 39 -14.54 14.95 -8.78
CA GLY A 39 -14.64 16.25 -8.13
C GLY A 39 -15.96 16.94 -8.48
N TYR A 40 -16.44 17.79 -7.60
CA TYR A 40 -17.59 18.67 -7.81
C TYR A 40 -17.12 20.10 -7.58
N ILE A 41 -17.51 21.01 -8.47
CA ILE A 41 -17.26 22.44 -8.29
C ILE A 41 -18.60 23.11 -8.01
N ASP A 42 -18.76 23.66 -6.80
CA ASP A 42 -19.89 24.52 -6.46
C ASP A 42 -19.70 25.86 -7.17
N THR A 43 -20.44 26.06 -8.26
CA THR A 43 -20.31 27.25 -9.09
C THR A 43 -21.37 28.25 -8.66
N ALA A 44 -21.00 29.21 -7.79
CA ALA A 44 -21.90 30.28 -7.37
C ALA A 44 -22.53 31.00 -8.58
N HIS A 45 -23.80 31.40 -8.45
CA HIS A 45 -24.59 32.03 -9.52
C HIS A 45 -23.90 33.25 -10.16
N ALA A 46 -24.10 33.40 -11.47
CA ALA A 46 -23.56 34.52 -12.25
C ALA A 46 -24.04 35.88 -11.71
N ARG A 47 -23.10 36.83 -11.55
CA ARG A 47 -23.40 38.22 -11.13
C ARG A 47 -24.05 39.07 -12.23
N ALA A 48 -24.23 38.55 -13.44
CA ALA A 48 -24.74 39.28 -14.59
C ALA A 48 -25.99 38.57 -15.17
N SER A 49 -27.08 39.32 -15.30
CA SER A 49 -28.35 38.87 -15.89
C SER A 49 -28.21 38.69 -17.41
N GLY A 50 -28.52 37.50 -17.93
CA GLY A 50 -28.58 37.22 -19.38
C GLY A 50 -27.76 36.02 -19.88
N VAL A 51 -27.16 35.21 -19.01
CA VAL A 51 -26.45 33.97 -19.39
C VAL A 51 -27.26 32.76 -18.93
N ASP A 52 -28.12 32.26 -19.81
CA ASP A 52 -29.09 31.17 -19.56
C ASP A 52 -28.46 29.76 -19.34
N ASP A 53 -27.15 29.69 -19.10
CA ASP A 53 -26.42 28.43 -18.90
C ASP A 53 -25.35 28.50 -17.79
N SER A 54 -25.38 29.55 -16.96
CA SER A 54 -24.38 29.79 -15.92
C SER A 54 -24.81 29.20 -14.57
N GLY A 55 -24.13 28.13 -14.12
CA GLY A 55 -24.39 27.47 -12.83
C GLY A 55 -24.71 25.97 -12.88
N LYS A 56 -24.41 25.27 -13.98
CA LYS A 56 -24.41 23.80 -13.96
C LYS A 56 -23.18 23.33 -13.20
N ASP A 57 -23.36 22.94 -11.95
CA ASP A 57 -22.29 22.42 -11.11
C ASP A 57 -21.61 21.21 -11.78
N PRO A 58 -20.39 21.36 -12.32
CA PRO A 58 -19.80 20.31 -13.12
C PRO A 58 -19.25 19.21 -12.21
N ILE A 59 -19.65 17.96 -12.49
CA ILE A 59 -18.96 16.78 -11.99
C ILE A 59 -17.78 16.50 -12.91
N ILE A 60 -16.58 16.48 -12.35
CA ILE A 60 -15.33 16.24 -13.07
C ILE A 60 -14.83 14.85 -12.72
N ALA A 61 -14.73 13.97 -13.71
CA ALA A 61 -14.00 12.71 -13.58
C ALA A 61 -12.52 12.92 -13.89
N MET A 62 -11.65 12.33 -13.08
CA MET A 62 -10.19 12.39 -13.24
C MET A 62 -9.63 10.98 -13.34
N PHE A 63 -8.64 10.81 -14.21
CA PHE A 63 -7.85 9.58 -14.34
C PHE A 63 -6.38 9.95 -14.18
N SER A 64 -5.62 9.16 -13.43
CA SER A 64 -4.19 9.37 -13.22
C SER A 64 -3.40 8.09 -13.48
N LEU A 65 -2.18 8.26 -14.01
CA LEU A 65 -1.21 7.19 -14.22
C LEU A 65 0.14 7.65 -13.67
N THR A 66 0.72 6.87 -12.76
CA THR A 66 2.04 7.13 -12.17
C THR A 66 3.01 6.04 -12.62
N LEU A 67 4.11 6.44 -13.25
CA LEU A 67 5.14 5.52 -13.76
C LEU A 67 6.39 5.52 -12.85
N PRO A 68 6.91 4.33 -12.48
CA PRO A 68 8.13 4.21 -11.70
C PRO A 68 9.37 4.41 -12.58
N ILE A 69 9.88 5.64 -12.67
CA ILE A 69 11.01 5.97 -13.57
C ILE A 69 12.34 5.37 -13.07
N TRP A 70 12.59 5.36 -11.76
CA TRP A 70 13.84 4.87 -11.17
C TRP A 70 13.76 3.39 -10.78
N ALA A 71 13.77 2.50 -11.77
CA ALA A 71 13.61 1.06 -11.56
C ALA A 71 14.59 0.46 -10.53
N ASP A 72 15.81 0.97 -10.45
CA ASP A 72 16.83 0.43 -9.55
C ASP A 72 16.56 0.71 -8.07
N ASN A 73 15.92 1.84 -7.74
CA ASN A 73 15.47 2.14 -6.38
C ASN A 73 14.42 1.12 -5.92
N TYR A 74 13.48 0.76 -6.81
CA TYR A 74 12.47 -0.26 -6.52
C TYR A 74 13.08 -1.66 -6.37
N LYS A 75 14.06 -2.02 -7.22
CA LYS A 75 14.80 -3.29 -7.07
C LYS A 75 15.56 -3.34 -5.73
N ALA A 76 16.16 -2.23 -5.30
CA ALA A 76 16.83 -2.15 -4.01
C ALA A 76 15.85 -2.33 -2.85
N ALA A 77 14.69 -1.66 -2.90
CA ALA A 77 13.63 -1.82 -1.92
C ALA A 77 13.09 -3.27 -1.85
N GLN A 78 12.96 -3.95 -2.99
CA GLN A 78 12.58 -5.37 -3.04
C GLN A 78 13.62 -6.29 -2.38
N ARG A 79 14.92 -6.05 -2.63
CA ARG A 79 16.00 -6.80 -1.97
C ARG A 79 15.99 -6.59 -0.46
N GLN A 80 15.78 -5.36 -0.02
CA GLN A 80 15.68 -5.03 1.41
C GLN A 80 14.49 -5.73 2.08
N ALA A 81 13.29 -5.64 1.49
CA ALA A 81 12.09 -6.30 2.04
C ALA A 81 12.26 -7.82 2.12
N ARG A 82 12.93 -8.42 1.13
CA ARG A 82 13.26 -9.85 1.13
C ARG A 82 14.26 -10.20 2.25
N ALA A 83 15.31 -9.41 2.42
CA ALA A 83 16.28 -9.62 3.50
C ALA A 83 15.61 -9.56 4.88
N GLN A 84 14.70 -8.62 5.08
CA GLN A 84 13.92 -8.50 6.32
C GLN A 84 13.02 -9.72 6.57
N LEU A 85 12.33 -10.23 5.54
CA LEU A 85 11.55 -11.47 5.67
C LEU A 85 12.42 -12.65 6.07
N TYR A 86 13.61 -12.78 5.47
CA TYR A 86 14.55 -13.82 5.87
C TYR A 86 14.97 -13.67 7.32
N GLN A 87 15.35 -12.46 7.77
CA GLN A 87 15.71 -12.20 9.17
C GLN A 87 14.60 -12.63 10.14
N LYS A 88 13.36 -12.19 9.91
CA LYS A 88 12.19 -12.53 10.75
C LYS A 88 11.90 -14.03 10.80
N THR A 89 12.06 -14.72 9.67
CA THR A 89 11.88 -16.17 9.59
C THR A 89 12.97 -16.91 10.36
N HIS A 90 14.22 -16.46 10.27
CA HIS A 90 15.34 -17.08 10.99
C HIS A 90 15.19 -16.86 12.50
N GLU A 91 14.90 -15.63 12.95
CA GLU A 91 14.66 -15.33 14.37
C GLU A 91 13.61 -16.26 14.97
N THR A 92 12.46 -16.43 14.30
CA THR A 92 11.37 -17.31 14.76
C THR A 92 11.75 -18.79 14.77
N MET A 93 12.58 -19.25 13.82
CA MET A 93 13.01 -20.65 13.74
C MET A 93 13.96 -21.06 14.89
N PHE A 94 14.74 -20.12 15.44
CA PHE A 94 15.65 -20.41 16.55
C PHE A 94 14.98 -20.31 17.92
N LEU A 95 13.89 -19.57 18.06
CA LEU A 95 13.20 -19.37 19.36
C LEU A 95 12.61 -20.65 20.00
N PRO A 96 12.05 -21.63 19.27
CA PRO A 96 11.60 -22.89 19.90
C PRO A 96 12.74 -23.76 20.45
N TYR A 97 14.01 -23.47 20.11
CA TYR A 97 15.18 -24.21 20.65
C TYR A 97 15.73 -23.62 21.96
N TYR A 98 15.26 -22.45 22.39
CA TYR A 98 15.77 -21.74 23.59
C TYR A 98 14.73 -21.59 24.72
N LEU A 99 13.50 -22.10 24.54
CA LEU A 99 12.50 -22.20 25.60
C LEU A 99 12.68 -23.54 26.35
N PRO A 100 13.01 -23.55 27.66
CA PRO A 100 13.09 -24.77 28.47
C PRO A 100 11.73 -25.43 28.68
#